data_AF-A0A1Y4C2X3-F1
#
_entry.id   AF-A0A1Y4C2X3-F1
#
_cell.length_a   1.000
_cell.length_b   1.000
_cell.length_c   1.000
_cell.angle_alpha   90.00
_cell.angle_beta   90.00
_cell.angle_gamma   90.00
#
_symmetry.space_group_name_H-M   'P 1'
#
loop_
_entity.id
_entity.type
_entity.pdbx_description
1 polymer ?
#
loop_
_entity_poly.entity_id
_entity_poly.type
_entity_poly.pdbx_seq_one_letter_code
_entity_poly.pdbx_strand_id
1 'polypeptide(L)'
;MKKFFLLTVMAALILAGCEPKNTDPVPVPVESVTLNEPEITLLVGEDFQLTAEVLPENADNKTIVWESSDTAIATVDENGLVTAVAAGNAIVTATVDDKNATCKVFVNEPAPDGNIDMAGMSVEEVRAAIDEALAAGITEFRFTGTFEQLGMSVTGSPMDSSWIDNPFVGTAVEVVDFSGVTGWPEVDVDGLLNPDGQTATDGFIGIPAFAFSGLLDGVHTFPELREVILPSEVEAIGSQAFWNNPKLERVVAPDVKYVGNQCFVYSSAFNSIELPEATTVYTYAFRGTALTSISLPKVTEIYYGLFMDCPLTKLELTAAGDFTIHEDPLAAFGFGDVVFNFATESCELVLNADKHYESGTASPKAASATNWFDTEWGSIAFN
;
A
#
# COMPACT_ATOMS: atom_id res chain seq x y z
N MET A 1 -95.80 -37.73 -87.42
CA MET A 1 -96.16 -36.73 -86.38
C MET A 1 -95.05 -36.74 -85.32
N LYS A 2 -94.56 -35.54 -84.93
CA LYS A 2 -93.94 -35.09 -83.64
C LYS A 2 -93.28 -36.15 -82.73
N LYS A 3 -92.14 -35.98 -82.03
CA LYS A 3 -91.28 -34.88 -81.52
C LYS A 3 -90.15 -35.61 -80.70
N PHE A 4 -88.85 -35.29 -80.78
CA PHE A 4 -88.02 -34.37 -79.93
C PHE A 4 -87.20 -35.02 -78.77
N PHE A 5 -85.96 -34.53 -78.57
CA PHE A 5 -85.03 -34.62 -77.40
C PHE A 5 -84.28 -35.95 -77.13
N LEU A 6 -83.03 -36.03 -76.63
CA LEU A 6 -82.03 -35.10 -76.09
C LEU A 6 -80.62 -35.75 -76.21
N LEU A 7 -79.59 -34.92 -76.35
CA LEU A 7 -78.16 -35.19 -76.59
C LEU A 7 -77.41 -35.70 -75.32
N THR A 8 -76.50 -36.68 -75.45
CA THR A 8 -75.39 -36.93 -74.50
C THR A 8 -74.11 -37.24 -75.25
N VAL A 9 -73.12 -36.34 -75.15
CA VAL A 9 -71.77 -36.47 -75.73
C VAL A 9 -70.79 -36.74 -74.59
N MET A 10 -70.02 -37.82 -74.72
CA MET A 10 -68.96 -38.22 -73.78
C MET A 10 -67.63 -37.63 -74.29
N ALA A 11 -67.04 -36.69 -73.55
CA ALA A 11 -65.74 -36.09 -73.85
C ALA A 11 -64.73 -36.54 -72.79
N ALA A 12 -63.67 -37.23 -73.21
CA ALA A 12 -62.53 -37.58 -72.37
C ALA A 12 -61.60 -36.37 -72.23
N LEU A 13 -61.44 -35.86 -71.01
CA LEU A 13 -60.54 -34.76 -70.66
C LEU A 13 -59.20 -35.35 -70.18
N ILE A 14 -58.11 -35.06 -70.88
CA ILE A 14 -56.74 -35.34 -70.43
C ILE A 14 -56.33 -34.18 -69.51
N LEU A 15 -56.19 -34.44 -68.21
CA LEU A 15 -55.59 -33.51 -67.24
C LEU A 15 -54.06 -33.58 -67.38
N ALA A 16 -53.48 -32.59 -68.06
CA ALA A 16 -52.06 -32.28 -67.92
C ALA A 16 -51.87 -31.56 -66.58
N GLY A 17 -51.42 -32.27 -65.56
CA GLY A 17 -50.96 -31.67 -64.31
C GLY A 17 -49.67 -30.91 -64.56
N CYS A 18 -49.70 -29.59 -64.40
CA CYS A 18 -48.49 -28.77 -64.29
C CYS A 18 -48.04 -28.88 -62.83
N GLU A 19 -46.89 -29.50 -62.56
CA GLU A 19 -46.25 -29.47 -61.24
C GLU A 19 -45.93 -28.01 -60.85
N PRO A 20 -46.24 -27.57 -59.63
CA PRO A 20 -45.76 -26.28 -59.16
C PRO A 20 -44.24 -26.36 -59.00
N LYS A 21 -43.50 -25.52 -59.74
CA LYS A 21 -42.06 -25.33 -59.48
C LYS A 21 -41.91 -24.81 -58.05
N ASN A 22 -41.21 -25.57 -57.20
CA ASN A 22 -40.77 -25.09 -55.90
C ASN A 22 -39.91 -23.83 -56.13
N THR A 23 -40.39 -22.68 -55.66
CA THR A 23 -39.64 -21.43 -55.66
C THR A 23 -39.13 -21.17 -54.25
N ASP A 24 -38.22 -22.02 -53.79
CA ASP A 24 -37.47 -21.69 -52.58
C ASP A 24 -36.60 -20.46 -52.91
N PRO A 25 -36.60 -19.42 -52.05
CA PRO A 25 -35.79 -18.23 -52.29
C PRO A 25 -34.31 -18.61 -52.38
N VAL A 26 -33.60 -18.07 -53.38
CA VAL A 26 -32.16 -18.30 -53.55
C VAL A 26 -31.43 -17.60 -52.41
N PRO A 27 -30.59 -18.32 -51.64
CA PRO A 27 -29.92 -17.72 -50.51
C PRO A 27 -28.93 -16.64 -50.94
N VAL A 28 -28.87 -15.53 -50.19
CA VAL A 28 -27.94 -14.41 -50.43
C VAL A 28 -26.67 -14.63 -49.60
N PRO A 29 -25.54 -14.98 -50.24
CA PRO A 29 -24.29 -15.27 -49.52
C PRO A 29 -23.63 -13.99 -49.00
N VAL A 30 -22.81 -14.14 -47.96
CA VAL A 30 -21.93 -13.07 -47.48
C VAL A 30 -20.77 -12.88 -48.46
N GLU A 31 -20.54 -11.63 -48.87
CA GLU A 31 -19.44 -11.25 -49.78
C GLU A 31 -18.22 -10.73 -49.01
N SER A 32 -18.44 -9.93 -47.98
CA SER A 32 -17.39 -9.37 -47.14
C SER A 32 -17.88 -9.05 -45.73
N VAL A 33 -16.94 -9.04 -44.79
CA VAL A 33 -17.14 -8.43 -43.47
C VAL A 33 -16.04 -7.38 -43.26
N THR A 34 -16.36 -6.28 -42.60
CA THR A 34 -15.42 -5.18 -42.32
C THR A 34 -15.60 -4.67 -40.90
N LEU A 35 -14.51 -4.27 -40.25
CA LEU A 35 -14.55 -3.67 -38.91
C LEU A 35 -14.47 -2.14 -39.00
N ASN A 36 -14.99 -1.46 -37.98
CA ASN A 36 -14.86 0.00 -37.84
C ASN A 36 -13.40 0.44 -37.66
N GLU A 37 -12.60 -0.36 -36.95
CA GLU A 37 -11.18 -0.09 -36.74
C GLU A 37 -10.33 -1.33 -37.09
N PRO A 38 -9.26 -1.18 -37.88
CA PRO A 38 -8.32 -2.27 -38.16
C PRO A 38 -7.26 -2.43 -37.06
N GLU A 39 -7.11 -1.42 -36.20
CA GLU A 39 -6.10 -1.35 -35.14
C GLU A 39 -6.58 -0.43 -34.02
N ILE A 40 -6.44 -0.87 -32.75
CA ILE A 40 -6.76 -0.10 -31.56
C ILE A 40 -5.61 -0.18 -30.54
N THR A 41 -5.42 0.87 -29.76
CA THR A 41 -4.52 0.90 -28.61
C THR A 41 -5.33 1.18 -27.34
N LEU A 42 -5.17 0.35 -26.32
CA LEU A 42 -5.87 0.44 -25.03
C LEU A 42 -4.86 0.41 -23.88
N LEU A 43 -5.24 0.99 -22.75
CA LEU A 43 -4.60 0.71 -21.48
C LEU A 43 -5.23 -0.55 -20.84
N VAL A 44 -4.48 -1.26 -20.01
CA VAL A 44 -5.02 -2.38 -19.22
C VAL A 44 -6.28 -1.94 -18.46
N GLY A 45 -7.35 -2.73 -18.54
CA GLY A 45 -8.64 -2.46 -17.93
C GLY A 45 -9.59 -1.57 -18.76
N GLU A 46 -9.14 -1.00 -19.88
CA GLU A 46 -10.02 -0.27 -20.80
C GLU A 46 -10.82 -1.22 -21.72
N ASP A 47 -11.99 -0.74 -22.12
CA ASP A 47 -12.87 -1.41 -23.08
C ASP A 47 -12.98 -0.63 -24.39
N PHE A 48 -13.18 -1.35 -25.50
CA PHE A 48 -13.48 -0.78 -26.81
C PHE A 48 -14.53 -1.59 -27.56
N GLN A 49 -15.55 -0.93 -28.06
CA GLN A 49 -16.59 -1.57 -28.86
C GLN A 49 -16.17 -1.65 -30.34
N LEU A 50 -15.86 -2.86 -30.80
CA LEU A 50 -15.76 -3.14 -32.23
C LEU A 50 -17.16 -3.34 -32.83
N THR A 51 -17.35 -2.89 -34.06
CA THR A 51 -18.56 -3.13 -34.84
C THR A 51 -18.17 -3.74 -36.18
N ALA A 52 -18.87 -4.81 -36.58
CA ALA A 52 -18.66 -5.46 -37.86
C ALA A 52 -19.83 -5.19 -38.82
N GLU A 53 -19.52 -4.77 -40.04
CA GLU A 53 -20.49 -4.59 -41.13
C GLU A 53 -20.41 -5.79 -42.09
N VAL A 54 -21.55 -6.43 -42.34
CA VAL A 54 -21.68 -7.59 -43.25
C VAL A 54 -22.31 -7.13 -44.55
N LEU A 55 -21.63 -7.38 -45.67
CA LEU A 55 -22.12 -7.06 -47.01
C LEU A 55 -22.34 -8.34 -47.85
N PRO A 56 -23.38 -8.36 -48.71
CA PRO A 56 -24.35 -7.28 -48.92
C PRO A 56 -25.31 -7.15 -47.74
N GLU A 57 -25.95 -5.97 -47.59
CA GLU A 57 -26.84 -5.68 -46.47
C GLU A 57 -28.02 -6.68 -46.38
N ASN A 58 -28.39 -7.34 -47.47
CA ASN A 58 -29.44 -8.37 -47.50
C ASN A 58 -28.90 -9.81 -47.44
N ALA A 59 -27.66 -10.03 -46.99
CA ALA A 59 -27.13 -11.37 -46.76
C ALA A 59 -28.01 -12.13 -45.75
N ASP A 60 -28.23 -13.42 -46.00
CA ASP A 60 -29.11 -14.25 -45.17
C ASP A 60 -28.51 -14.54 -43.79
N ASN A 61 -27.18 -14.73 -43.72
CA ASN A 61 -26.46 -14.89 -42.47
C ASN A 61 -25.72 -13.59 -42.11
N LYS A 62 -26.03 -13.06 -40.92
CA LYS A 62 -25.34 -11.90 -40.31
C LYS A 62 -24.82 -12.21 -38.91
N THR A 63 -24.81 -13.49 -38.54
CA THR A 63 -24.37 -13.93 -37.23
C THR A 63 -22.86 -13.86 -37.21
N ILE A 64 -22.33 -12.90 -36.45
CA ILE A 64 -20.90 -12.70 -36.28
C ILE A 64 -20.41 -13.57 -35.13
N VAL A 65 -19.32 -14.30 -35.39
CA VAL A 65 -18.56 -15.00 -34.37
C VAL A 65 -17.29 -14.22 -34.10
N TRP A 66 -17.11 -13.81 -32.85
CA TRP A 66 -15.93 -13.10 -32.38
C TRP A 66 -14.94 -14.05 -31.71
N GLU A 67 -13.66 -13.84 -31.95
CA GLU A 67 -12.58 -14.60 -31.33
C GLU A 67 -11.37 -13.68 -31.08
N SER A 68 -10.69 -13.86 -29.95
CA SER A 68 -9.39 -13.25 -29.67
C SER A 68 -8.29 -14.29 -29.81
N SER A 69 -7.16 -13.89 -30.40
CA SER A 69 -5.98 -14.75 -30.50
C SER A 69 -5.31 -15.03 -29.15
N ASP A 70 -5.49 -14.14 -28.17
CA ASP A 70 -4.94 -14.28 -26.82
C ASP A 70 -5.84 -13.59 -25.79
N THR A 71 -6.62 -14.39 -25.08
CA THR A 71 -7.57 -13.90 -24.06
C THR A 71 -6.89 -13.48 -22.76
N ALA A 72 -5.59 -13.79 -22.57
CA ALA A 72 -4.83 -13.26 -21.45
C ALA A 72 -4.40 -11.80 -21.68
N ILE A 73 -4.37 -11.34 -22.94
CA ILE A 73 -4.04 -9.95 -23.33
C ILE A 73 -5.30 -9.14 -23.58
N ALA A 74 -6.24 -9.66 -24.37
CA ALA A 74 -7.51 -9.00 -24.65
C ALA A 74 -8.64 -10.02 -24.88
N THR A 75 -9.78 -9.84 -24.24
CA THR A 75 -11.00 -10.63 -24.48
C THR A 75 -11.93 -9.89 -25.42
N VAL A 76 -12.84 -10.61 -26.09
CA VAL A 76 -13.94 -10.04 -26.86
C VAL A 76 -15.23 -10.80 -26.54
N ASP A 77 -16.32 -10.09 -26.28
CA ASP A 77 -17.62 -10.71 -26.02
C ASP A 77 -18.41 -11.02 -27.32
N GLU A 78 -19.60 -11.61 -27.19
CA GLU A 78 -20.46 -11.93 -28.34
C GLU A 78 -20.96 -10.70 -29.12
N ASN A 79 -20.89 -9.51 -28.52
CA ASN A 79 -21.30 -8.24 -29.12
C ASN A 79 -20.13 -7.46 -29.72
N GLY A 80 -18.89 -7.96 -29.61
CA GLY A 80 -17.68 -7.28 -30.09
C GLY A 80 -17.08 -6.27 -29.11
N LEU A 81 -17.48 -6.29 -27.83
CA LEU A 81 -16.84 -5.50 -26.79
C LEU A 81 -15.49 -6.14 -26.44
N VAL A 82 -14.41 -5.44 -26.78
CA VAL A 82 -13.04 -5.83 -26.45
C VAL A 82 -12.67 -5.28 -25.09
N THR A 83 -12.13 -6.11 -24.20
CA THR A 83 -11.62 -5.71 -22.88
C THR A 83 -10.12 -5.99 -22.82
N ALA A 84 -9.32 -4.98 -22.48
CA ALA A 84 -7.88 -5.11 -22.29
C ALA A 84 -7.57 -5.76 -20.93
N VAL A 85 -6.88 -6.90 -20.95
CA VAL A 85 -6.62 -7.73 -19.76
C VAL A 85 -5.18 -7.55 -19.24
N ALA A 86 -4.19 -7.54 -20.13
CA ALA A 86 -2.77 -7.36 -19.77
C ALA A 86 -2.00 -6.72 -20.92
N ALA A 87 -0.89 -6.04 -20.63
CA ALA A 87 -0.06 -5.44 -21.68
C ALA A 87 0.46 -6.48 -22.67
N GLY A 88 0.43 -6.14 -23.95
CA GLY A 88 0.79 -7.05 -25.02
C GLY A 88 0.05 -6.76 -26.32
N ASN A 89 0.06 -7.74 -27.21
CA ASN A 89 -0.60 -7.64 -28.51
C ASN A 89 -1.51 -8.84 -28.75
N ALA A 90 -2.74 -8.58 -29.14
CA ALA A 90 -3.71 -9.59 -29.55
C ALA A 90 -4.33 -9.23 -30.91
N ILE A 91 -4.99 -10.20 -31.54
CA ILE A 91 -5.78 -10.01 -32.75
C ILE A 91 -7.20 -10.45 -32.45
N VAL A 92 -8.16 -9.56 -32.64
CA VAL A 92 -9.59 -9.86 -32.57
C VAL A 92 -10.11 -10.10 -33.98
N THR A 93 -10.84 -11.20 -34.18
CA THR A 93 -11.37 -11.62 -35.47
C THR A 93 -12.90 -11.71 -35.42
N ALA A 94 -13.57 -11.04 -36.37
CA ALA A 94 -14.99 -11.23 -36.64
C ALA A 94 -15.15 -12.15 -37.86
N THR A 95 -15.90 -13.24 -37.70
CA THR A 95 -16.14 -14.22 -38.75
C THR A 95 -17.64 -14.35 -39.05
N VAL A 96 -17.99 -14.35 -40.33
CA VAL A 96 -19.34 -14.71 -40.82
C VAL A 96 -19.16 -15.65 -42.00
N ASP A 97 -19.68 -16.88 -41.88
CA ASP A 97 -19.45 -17.97 -42.84
C ASP A 97 -17.95 -18.20 -43.13
N ASP A 98 -17.51 -17.98 -44.37
CA ASP A 98 -16.11 -18.12 -44.80
C ASP A 98 -15.35 -16.78 -44.86
N LYS A 99 -15.98 -15.67 -44.44
CA LYS A 99 -15.39 -14.32 -44.46
C LYS A 99 -14.93 -13.92 -43.07
N ASN A 100 -13.80 -13.22 -43.00
CA ASN A 100 -13.25 -12.67 -41.77
C ASN A 100 -12.77 -11.23 -41.95
N ALA A 101 -12.79 -10.49 -40.85
CA ALA A 101 -12.09 -9.23 -40.68
C ALA A 101 -11.39 -9.23 -39.32
N THR A 102 -10.26 -8.55 -39.24
CA THR A 102 -9.40 -8.56 -38.05
C THR A 102 -9.08 -7.15 -37.59
N CYS A 103 -8.94 -7.00 -36.27
CA CYS A 103 -8.44 -5.80 -35.60
C CYS A 103 -7.22 -6.19 -34.76
N LYS A 104 -6.12 -5.46 -34.91
CA LYS A 104 -4.97 -5.58 -34.01
C LYS A 104 -5.25 -4.79 -32.74
N VAL A 105 -4.98 -5.39 -31.59
CA VAL A 105 -5.18 -4.78 -30.28
C VAL A 105 -3.81 -4.65 -29.62
N PHE A 106 -3.39 -3.42 -29.38
CA PHE A 106 -2.19 -3.08 -28.62
C PHE A 106 -2.62 -2.68 -27.22
N VAL A 107 -2.22 -3.43 -26.20
CA VAL A 107 -2.50 -3.10 -24.80
C VAL A 107 -1.21 -2.61 -24.15
N ASN A 108 -1.24 -1.41 -23.60
CA ASN A 108 -0.13 -0.84 -22.84
C ASN A 108 -0.46 -0.83 -21.34
N GLU A 109 0.57 -0.88 -20.50
CA GLU A 109 0.38 -0.58 -19.08
C GLU A 109 0.03 0.90 -18.88
N PRO A 110 -0.83 1.24 -17.90
CA PRO A 110 -1.01 2.62 -17.49
C PRO A 110 0.31 3.19 -16.95
N ALA A 111 0.48 4.51 -17.05
CA ALA A 111 1.63 5.15 -16.42
C ALA A 111 1.59 4.92 -14.89
N PRO A 112 2.75 4.71 -14.23
CA PRO A 112 2.79 4.56 -12.78
C PRO A 112 2.19 5.77 -12.07
N ASP A 113 1.32 5.53 -11.09
CA ASP A 113 0.64 6.58 -10.31
C ASP A 113 1.03 6.58 -8.82
N GLY A 114 1.94 5.68 -8.42
CA GLY A 114 2.39 5.51 -7.03
C GLY A 114 1.53 4.53 -6.21
N ASN A 115 0.38 4.08 -6.73
CA ASN A 115 -0.40 3.02 -6.10
C ASN A 115 0.07 1.66 -6.59
N ILE A 116 0.68 0.88 -5.69
CA ILE A 116 1.19 -0.46 -5.99
C ILE A 116 0.34 -1.49 -5.25
N ASP A 117 -0.52 -2.19 -5.99
CA ASP A 117 -1.20 -3.38 -5.47
C ASP A 117 -0.29 -4.59 -5.62
N MET A 118 0.31 -4.99 -4.51
CA MET A 118 1.27 -6.08 -4.49
C MET A 118 0.60 -7.45 -4.66
N ALA A 119 -0.73 -7.57 -4.60
CA ALA A 119 -1.41 -8.86 -4.62
C ALA A 119 -0.97 -9.77 -5.79
N GLY A 120 -0.37 -10.92 -5.48
CA GLY A 120 0.12 -11.88 -6.47
C GLY A 120 1.50 -11.56 -7.08
N MET A 121 2.09 -10.41 -6.77
CA MET A 121 3.45 -10.03 -7.17
C MET A 121 4.50 -10.75 -6.30
N SER A 122 5.63 -11.09 -6.93
CA SER A 122 6.89 -11.43 -6.28
C SER A 122 7.60 -10.18 -5.76
N VAL A 123 8.58 -10.37 -4.87
CA VAL A 123 9.39 -9.26 -4.33
C VAL A 123 10.11 -8.50 -5.44
N GLU A 124 10.62 -9.20 -6.45
CA GLU A 124 11.32 -8.61 -7.59
C GLU A 124 10.38 -7.77 -8.46
N GLU A 125 9.14 -8.19 -8.64
CA GLU A 125 8.13 -7.42 -9.37
C GLU A 125 7.75 -6.14 -8.60
N VAL A 126 7.63 -6.21 -7.28
CA VAL A 126 7.37 -5.03 -6.44
C VAL A 126 8.52 -4.03 -6.56
N ARG A 127 9.77 -4.49 -6.50
CA ARG A 127 10.95 -3.63 -6.70
C ARG A 127 10.97 -2.98 -8.08
N ALA A 128 10.68 -3.75 -9.13
CA ALA A 128 10.64 -3.22 -10.49
C ALA A 128 9.56 -2.14 -10.64
N ALA A 129 8.39 -2.32 -10.03
CA ALA A 129 7.32 -1.33 -10.04
C ALA A 129 7.72 -0.03 -9.30
N ILE A 130 8.42 -0.15 -8.18
CA ILE A 130 8.97 1.01 -7.45
C ILE A 130 10.01 1.74 -8.30
N ASP A 131 10.95 1.03 -8.91
CA ASP A 131 11.99 1.61 -9.77
C ASP A 131 11.41 2.31 -11.00
N GLU A 132 10.39 1.72 -11.63
CA GLU A 132 9.69 2.31 -12.77
C GLU A 132 8.96 3.60 -12.39
N ALA A 133 8.24 3.59 -11.27
CA ALA A 133 7.54 4.76 -10.75
C ALA A 133 8.52 5.89 -10.37
N LEU A 134 9.63 5.56 -9.70
CA LEU A 134 10.69 6.52 -9.39
C LEU A 134 11.30 7.11 -10.67
N ALA A 135 11.54 6.29 -11.70
CA ALA A 135 12.03 6.76 -13.00
C ALA A 135 11.03 7.67 -13.72
N ALA A 136 9.72 7.49 -13.47
CA ALA A 136 8.66 8.39 -13.92
C ALA A 136 8.52 9.66 -13.06
N GLY A 137 9.30 9.80 -11.98
CA GLY A 137 9.29 10.95 -11.08
C GLY A 137 8.26 10.88 -9.96
N ILE A 138 7.66 9.71 -9.71
CA ILE A 138 6.77 9.47 -8.58
C ILE A 138 7.60 9.18 -7.33
N THR A 139 7.45 10.00 -6.29
CA THR A 139 8.19 9.88 -5.01
C THR A 139 7.27 9.56 -3.84
N GLU A 140 5.97 9.51 -4.05
CA GLU A 140 4.96 9.17 -3.04
C GLU A 140 4.30 7.85 -3.45
N PHE A 141 4.31 6.89 -2.53
CA PHE A 141 3.81 5.55 -2.80
C PHE A 141 2.73 5.15 -1.81
N ARG A 142 1.74 4.41 -2.30
CA ARG A 142 0.75 3.69 -1.50
C ARG A 142 0.77 2.22 -1.86
N PHE A 143 0.81 1.37 -0.84
CA PHE A 143 0.88 -0.07 -1.01
C PHE A 143 -0.38 -0.77 -0.49
N THR A 144 -0.85 -1.76 -1.25
CA THR A 144 -1.80 -2.79 -0.80
C THR A 144 -1.20 -4.18 -0.95
N GLY A 145 -1.68 -5.15 -0.19
CA GLY A 145 -1.18 -6.53 -0.23
C GLY A 145 -0.62 -7.01 1.10
N THR A 146 0.40 -7.87 1.07
CA THR A 146 1.01 -8.42 2.30
C THR A 146 2.44 -7.91 2.49
N PHE A 147 2.86 -7.83 3.76
CA PHE A 147 4.21 -7.38 4.14
C PHE A 147 5.32 -8.21 3.46
N GLU A 148 5.12 -9.53 3.32
CA GLU A 148 6.09 -10.44 2.68
C GLU A 148 6.53 -9.96 1.29
N GLN A 149 5.63 -9.33 0.54
CA GLN A 149 5.87 -8.88 -0.83
C GLN A 149 6.73 -7.61 -0.91
N LEU A 150 6.85 -6.86 0.20
CA LEU A 150 7.81 -5.76 0.29
C LEU A 150 9.26 -6.25 0.30
N GLY A 151 9.48 -7.55 0.60
CA GLY A 151 10.83 -8.11 0.72
C GLY A 151 11.64 -7.51 1.86
N MET A 152 10.97 -6.85 2.82
CA MET A 152 11.64 -6.19 3.93
C MET A 152 12.15 -7.23 4.93
N SER A 153 13.41 -7.09 5.34
CA SER A 153 13.94 -7.95 6.40
C SER A 153 13.19 -7.75 7.72
N VAL A 154 12.89 -8.86 8.40
CA VAL A 154 12.15 -8.88 9.67
C VAL A 154 13.09 -8.86 10.87
N THR A 155 14.26 -9.49 10.73
CA THR A 155 15.28 -9.59 11.78
C THR A 155 16.62 -9.12 11.22
N GLY A 156 17.40 -8.40 12.02
CA GLY A 156 18.74 -7.97 11.64
C GLY A 156 19.76 -8.26 12.73
N SER A 157 21.02 -8.37 12.35
CA SER A 157 22.12 -8.34 13.32
C SER A 157 22.83 -7.01 13.20
N PRO A 158 22.93 -6.17 14.25
CA PRO A 158 23.57 -4.85 14.16
C PRO A 158 25.06 -4.87 13.74
N MET A 159 25.65 -6.05 13.48
CA MET A 159 27.05 -6.30 13.18
C MET A 159 27.38 -6.62 11.70
N ASP A 160 26.40 -6.81 10.82
CA ASP A 160 26.63 -7.12 9.39
C ASP A 160 25.60 -6.42 8.52
N SER A 161 25.93 -5.53 7.59
CA SER A 161 24.95 -4.75 6.81
C SER A 161 24.06 -5.55 5.84
N SER A 162 24.20 -6.88 5.78
CA SER A 162 23.42 -7.78 4.91
C SER A 162 21.91 -7.88 5.22
N TRP A 163 21.42 -7.26 6.30
CA TRP A 163 20.01 -7.32 6.74
C TRP A 163 19.13 -6.14 6.33
N ILE A 164 19.65 -5.07 5.71
CA ILE A 164 18.77 -4.00 5.17
C ILE A 164 18.39 -4.38 3.74
N ASP A 165 17.58 -5.41 3.62
CA ASP A 165 16.80 -5.56 2.41
C ASP A 165 15.52 -4.72 2.57
N ASN A 166 15.54 -3.53 2.00
CA ASN A 166 14.39 -2.63 1.95
C ASN A 166 14.38 -1.97 0.56
N PRO A 167 13.25 -2.03 -0.18
CA PRO A 167 13.18 -1.54 -1.55
C PRO A 167 13.37 -0.02 -1.69
N PHE A 168 13.30 0.72 -0.59
CA PHE A 168 13.44 2.17 -0.56
C PHE A 168 14.85 2.68 -0.27
N VAL A 169 15.81 1.78 0.03
CA VAL A 169 17.19 2.17 0.36
C VAL A 169 17.83 2.94 -0.79
N GLY A 170 18.36 4.13 -0.48
CA GLY A 170 19.06 5.00 -1.42
C GLY A 170 18.15 5.65 -2.48
N THR A 171 16.84 5.44 -2.41
CA THR A 171 15.88 5.98 -3.37
C THR A 171 15.49 7.42 -3.04
N ALA A 172 14.79 8.06 -3.97
CA ALA A 172 14.22 9.41 -3.81
C ALA A 172 12.81 9.39 -3.19
N VAL A 173 12.42 8.30 -2.50
CA VAL A 173 11.09 8.21 -1.91
C VAL A 173 10.90 9.27 -0.82
N GLU A 174 9.78 9.97 -0.86
CA GLU A 174 9.40 11.01 0.10
C GLU A 174 8.30 10.53 1.06
N VAL A 175 7.32 9.78 0.54
CA VAL A 175 6.18 9.29 1.33
C VAL A 175 5.95 7.81 1.05
N VAL A 176 5.80 7.03 2.11
CA VAL A 176 5.44 5.61 2.04
C VAL A 176 4.18 5.35 2.83
N ASP A 177 3.07 5.11 2.13
CA ASP A 177 1.77 4.79 2.71
C ASP A 177 1.54 3.27 2.71
N PHE A 178 1.64 2.66 3.88
CA PHE A 178 1.37 1.24 4.10
C PHE A 178 -0.04 0.96 4.64
N SER A 179 -0.96 1.92 4.60
CA SER A 179 -2.31 1.77 5.15
C SER A 179 -3.10 0.58 4.57
N GLY A 180 -2.72 0.11 3.38
CA GLY A 180 -3.31 -1.07 2.72
C GLY A 180 -2.53 -2.38 2.90
N VAL A 181 -1.41 -2.38 3.62
CA VAL A 181 -0.54 -3.56 3.80
C VAL A 181 -0.93 -4.32 5.06
N THR A 182 -1.00 -5.64 4.95
CA THR A 182 -1.40 -6.57 6.02
C THR A 182 -0.33 -7.62 6.32
N GLY A 183 -0.47 -8.35 7.43
CA GLY A 183 0.40 -9.49 7.74
C GLY A 183 1.79 -9.08 8.21
N TRP A 184 1.85 -8.02 9.02
CA TRP A 184 3.09 -7.51 9.61
C TRP A 184 3.73 -8.53 10.55
N PRO A 185 5.07 -8.55 10.65
CA PRO A 185 5.78 -9.55 11.44
C PRO A 185 5.80 -9.19 12.94
N GLU A 186 6.23 -10.16 13.76
CA GLU A 186 6.68 -9.89 15.12
C GLU A 186 8.01 -9.12 15.11
N VAL A 187 8.15 -8.14 16.01
CA VAL A 187 9.31 -7.25 16.03
C VAL A 187 9.98 -7.17 17.39
N ASP A 188 11.25 -6.77 17.33
CA ASP A 188 12.07 -6.40 18.48
C ASP A 188 11.88 -4.90 18.78
N VAL A 189 11.40 -4.56 19.97
CA VAL A 189 11.27 -3.18 20.43
C VAL A 189 12.34 -2.79 21.45
N ASP A 190 12.98 -3.73 22.12
CA ASP A 190 13.94 -3.47 23.19
C ASP A 190 15.42 -3.63 22.78
N GLY A 191 15.68 -4.02 21.53
CA GLY A 191 17.02 -4.18 20.97
C GLY A 191 17.83 -5.32 21.59
N LEU A 192 17.20 -6.23 22.34
CA LEU A 192 17.89 -7.40 22.86
C LEU A 192 18.18 -8.38 21.74
N LEU A 193 19.34 -9.05 21.84
CA LEU A 193 19.74 -10.05 20.86
C LEU A 193 19.49 -11.45 21.39
N ASN A 194 19.01 -12.32 20.51
CA ASN A 194 19.00 -13.76 20.68
C ASN A 194 20.44 -14.31 20.83
N PRO A 195 20.63 -15.52 21.37
CA PRO A 195 21.95 -16.13 21.51
C PRO A 195 22.73 -16.31 20.19
N ASP A 196 22.04 -16.29 19.05
CA ASP A 196 22.61 -16.35 17.70
C ASP A 196 23.04 -14.97 17.15
N GLY A 197 22.81 -13.88 17.90
CA GLY A 197 23.18 -12.52 17.55
C GLY A 197 22.19 -11.79 16.65
N GLN A 198 21.00 -12.35 16.40
CA GLN A 198 19.86 -11.69 15.75
C GLN A 198 19.01 -10.94 16.77
N THR A 199 18.25 -9.93 16.35
CA THR A 199 17.22 -9.27 17.17
C THR A 199 16.22 -10.28 17.75
N ALA A 200 15.91 -10.17 19.03
CA ALA A 200 14.91 -11.00 19.72
C ALA A 200 13.51 -10.40 19.52
N THR A 201 12.54 -11.19 19.07
CA THR A 201 11.16 -10.68 18.91
C THR A 201 10.45 -10.65 20.26
N ASP A 202 9.70 -9.57 20.50
CA ASP A 202 8.95 -9.35 21.74
C ASP A 202 7.49 -9.81 21.65
N GLY A 203 7.10 -10.42 20.52
CA GLY A 203 5.74 -10.88 20.26
C GLY A 203 4.75 -9.77 19.86
N PHE A 204 5.25 -8.56 19.57
CA PHE A 204 4.44 -7.44 19.08
C PHE A 204 4.48 -7.35 17.57
N ILE A 205 3.34 -7.08 16.95
CA ILE A 205 3.21 -6.96 15.50
C ILE A 205 3.56 -5.54 15.06
N GLY A 206 4.48 -5.38 14.10
CA GLY A 206 4.82 -4.03 13.68
C GLY A 206 5.94 -3.84 12.66
N ILE A 207 6.44 -2.60 12.58
CA ILE A 207 7.58 -2.23 11.75
C ILE A 207 8.85 -2.88 12.32
N PRO A 208 9.60 -3.66 11.53
CA PRO A 208 10.83 -4.31 12.00
C PRO A 208 11.86 -3.34 12.56
N ALA A 209 12.70 -3.86 13.47
CA ALA A 209 13.87 -3.14 13.93
C ALA A 209 14.74 -2.73 12.72
N PHE A 210 15.25 -1.50 12.77
CA PHE A 210 16.07 -0.89 11.72
C PHE A 210 15.47 -0.77 10.31
N ALA A 211 14.17 -1.02 10.12
CA ALA A 211 13.52 -1.06 8.81
C ALA A 211 13.86 0.13 7.89
N PHE A 212 13.86 1.34 8.43
CA PHE A 212 14.21 2.60 7.77
C PHE A 212 15.45 3.26 8.43
N SER A 213 16.39 2.48 8.95
CA SER A 213 17.59 3.02 9.59
C SER A 213 18.59 3.56 8.56
N GLY A 214 18.92 4.85 8.65
CA GLY A 214 19.96 5.49 7.84
C GLY A 214 21.36 5.19 8.36
N LEU A 215 22.01 4.12 7.92
CA LEU A 215 23.36 3.77 8.36
C LEU A 215 24.41 4.80 7.95
N LEU A 216 25.49 4.89 8.73
CA LEU A 216 26.62 5.79 8.46
C LEU A 216 27.59 5.25 7.39
N ASP A 217 27.20 4.21 6.66
CA ASP A 217 27.98 3.64 5.56
C ASP A 217 27.79 4.39 4.23
N GLY A 218 26.83 5.32 4.18
CA GLY A 218 26.51 6.12 3.00
C GLY A 218 25.78 5.35 1.89
N VAL A 219 25.41 4.09 2.13
CA VAL A 219 24.68 3.23 1.19
C VAL A 219 23.26 3.00 1.69
N HIS A 220 23.10 2.59 2.95
CA HIS A 220 21.79 2.29 3.52
C HIS A 220 21.16 3.55 4.11
N THR A 221 20.73 4.47 3.24
CA THR A 221 20.19 5.78 3.64
C THR A 221 18.83 6.03 3.01
N PHE A 222 18.02 6.90 3.61
CA PHE A 222 16.72 7.33 3.09
C PHE A 222 16.74 8.86 2.93
N PRO A 223 17.38 9.38 1.87
CA PRO A 223 17.79 10.78 1.79
C PRO A 223 16.62 11.76 1.64
N GLU A 224 15.48 11.32 1.14
CA GLU A 224 14.29 12.13 0.86
C GLU A 224 13.07 11.77 1.72
N LEU A 225 13.16 10.72 2.55
CA LEU A 225 12.01 10.21 3.31
C LEU A 225 11.50 11.26 4.30
N ARG A 226 10.26 11.67 4.11
CA ARG A 226 9.56 12.70 4.87
C ARG A 226 8.45 12.12 5.74
N GLU A 227 7.79 11.06 5.28
CA GLU A 227 6.64 10.48 5.96
C GLU A 227 6.47 8.98 5.73
N VAL A 228 6.05 8.27 6.78
CA VAL A 228 5.59 6.88 6.71
C VAL A 228 4.22 6.76 7.38
N ILE A 229 3.27 6.12 6.72
CA ILE A 229 1.91 5.89 7.22
C ILE A 229 1.74 4.39 7.51
N LEU A 230 1.44 4.06 8.75
CA LEU A 230 1.28 2.68 9.22
C LEU A 230 -0.20 2.27 9.25
N PRO A 231 -0.52 1.01 8.91
CA PRO A 231 -1.87 0.48 9.04
C PRO A 231 -2.23 0.21 10.51
N SER A 232 -3.53 0.09 10.80
CA SER A 232 -4.06 -0.15 12.15
C SER A 232 -3.63 -1.46 12.81
N GLU A 233 -3.15 -2.44 12.01
CA GLU A 233 -2.63 -3.71 12.54
C GLU A 233 -1.24 -3.55 13.20
N VAL A 234 -0.52 -2.46 12.89
CA VAL A 234 0.81 -2.20 13.46
C VAL A 234 0.68 -1.67 14.90
N GLU A 235 1.03 -2.52 15.86
CA GLU A 235 0.99 -2.22 17.29
C GLU A 235 2.36 -1.77 17.83
N ALA A 236 3.44 -1.98 17.08
CA ALA A 236 4.80 -1.67 17.52
C ALA A 236 5.66 -1.04 16.43
N ILE A 237 6.59 -0.18 16.85
CA ILE A 237 7.69 0.29 16.01
C ILE A 237 8.97 -0.26 16.60
N GLY A 238 9.70 -1.05 15.81
CA GLY A 238 10.89 -1.74 16.25
C GLY A 238 12.03 -0.82 16.66
N SER A 239 12.98 -1.39 17.40
CA SER A 239 14.21 -0.73 17.82
C SER A 239 14.95 -0.14 16.62
N GLN A 240 15.35 1.14 16.71
CA GLN A 240 16.07 1.87 15.67
C GLN A 240 15.39 1.89 14.29
N ALA A 241 14.09 1.60 14.20
CA ALA A 241 13.38 1.48 12.93
C ALA A 241 13.51 2.72 12.04
N PHE A 242 13.59 3.93 12.61
CA PHE A 242 13.72 5.20 11.87
C PHE A 242 14.97 5.98 12.30
N TRP A 243 16.03 5.28 12.68
CA TRP A 243 17.27 5.91 13.13
C TRP A 243 17.92 6.72 12.00
N ASN A 244 18.39 7.92 12.32
CA ASN A 244 19.16 8.81 11.43
C ASN A 244 18.46 9.14 10.09
N ASN A 245 17.21 9.60 10.16
CA ASN A 245 16.47 10.10 9.01
C ASN A 245 16.29 11.62 9.09
N PRO A 246 17.26 12.43 8.61
CA PRO A 246 17.27 13.87 8.86
C PRO A 246 16.13 14.65 8.21
N LYS A 247 15.42 14.08 7.23
CA LYS A 247 14.25 14.67 6.57
C LYS A 247 12.90 14.11 7.01
N LEU A 248 12.89 13.04 7.81
CA LEU A 248 11.63 12.44 8.28
C LEU A 248 10.93 13.43 9.21
N GLU A 249 9.73 13.87 8.82
CA GLU A 249 8.95 14.88 9.55
C GLU A 249 7.92 14.25 10.48
N ARG A 250 7.31 13.14 10.04
CA ARG A 250 6.25 12.46 10.78
C ARG A 250 6.14 10.98 10.46
N VAL A 251 5.60 10.22 11.42
CA VAL A 251 5.09 8.87 11.21
C VAL A 251 3.64 8.84 11.69
N VAL A 252 2.73 8.35 10.86
CA VAL A 252 1.32 8.15 11.23
C VAL A 252 1.16 6.75 11.79
N ALA A 253 0.83 6.65 13.08
CA ALA A 253 0.89 5.41 13.87
C ALA A 253 -0.33 5.30 14.80
N PRO A 254 -1.55 5.11 14.26
CA PRO A 254 -2.79 5.30 15.01
C PRO A 254 -2.96 4.35 16.20
N ASP A 255 -2.52 3.10 16.05
CA ASP A 255 -2.76 2.02 17.00
C ASP A 255 -1.47 1.49 17.66
N VAL A 256 -0.35 2.23 17.50
CA VAL A 256 0.94 1.84 18.08
C VAL A 256 0.91 1.95 19.61
N LYS A 257 1.22 0.83 20.26
CA LYS A 257 1.32 0.66 21.72
C LYS A 257 2.76 0.72 22.22
N TYR A 258 3.72 0.29 21.39
CA TYR A 258 5.13 0.15 21.75
C TYR A 258 6.04 0.92 20.77
N VAL A 259 6.83 1.86 21.28
CA VAL A 259 7.84 2.58 20.48
C VAL A 259 9.22 2.18 20.94
N GLY A 260 9.96 1.48 20.07
CA GLY A 260 11.21 0.81 20.41
C GLY A 260 12.39 1.72 20.73
N ASN A 261 13.46 1.09 21.24
CA ASN A 261 14.70 1.74 21.61
C ASN A 261 15.28 2.55 20.46
N GLN A 262 15.69 3.79 20.73
CA GLN A 262 16.39 4.65 19.77
C GLN A 262 15.67 4.82 18.41
N CYS A 263 14.35 4.64 18.38
CA CYS A 263 13.59 4.50 17.14
C CYS A 263 13.76 5.69 16.17
N PHE A 264 13.69 6.93 16.66
CA PHE A 264 13.77 8.16 15.86
C PHE A 264 15.04 8.98 16.14
N VAL A 265 16.09 8.35 16.66
CA VAL A 265 17.31 9.08 17.06
C VAL A 265 17.96 9.74 15.86
N TYR A 266 18.34 11.01 16.00
CA TYR A 266 18.94 11.83 14.94
C TYR A 266 18.05 12.08 13.71
N SER A 267 16.74 11.86 13.82
CA SER A 267 15.78 12.29 12.82
C SER A 267 15.40 13.76 13.04
N SER A 268 16.33 14.65 12.68
CA SER A 268 16.32 16.06 13.08
C SER A 268 15.16 16.92 12.56
N ALA A 269 14.43 16.46 11.54
CA ALA A 269 13.21 17.13 11.06
C ALA A 269 11.93 16.60 11.73
N PHE A 270 12.04 15.52 12.52
CA PHE A 270 10.89 14.80 13.07
C PHE A 270 10.17 15.65 14.11
N ASN A 271 9.01 16.16 13.78
CA ASN A 271 8.33 17.21 14.55
C ASN A 271 6.90 16.85 14.96
N SER A 272 6.35 15.73 14.46
CA SER A 272 4.99 15.31 14.77
C SER A 272 4.85 13.79 14.81
N ILE A 273 4.22 13.29 15.89
CA ILE A 273 3.69 11.93 15.99
C ILE A 273 2.50 11.93 16.95
N GLU A 274 1.43 11.25 16.58
CA GLU A 274 0.29 11.00 17.47
C GLU A 274 0.38 9.56 17.99
N LEU A 275 0.34 9.40 19.31
CA LEU A 275 0.47 8.11 19.99
C LEU A 275 -0.63 7.92 21.05
N PRO A 276 -1.91 7.90 20.64
CA PRO A 276 -3.03 7.80 21.57
C PRO A 276 -3.06 6.47 22.34
N GLU A 277 -2.51 5.41 21.74
CA GLU A 277 -2.52 4.05 22.26
C GLU A 277 -1.20 3.63 22.93
N ALA A 278 -0.15 4.44 22.86
CA ALA A 278 1.17 4.09 23.39
C ALA A 278 1.13 3.86 24.91
N THR A 279 1.50 2.65 25.33
CA THR A 279 1.67 2.28 26.75
C THR A 279 3.14 2.28 27.15
N THR A 280 4.04 2.04 26.19
CA THR A 280 5.47 1.95 26.45
C THR A 280 6.27 2.67 25.36
N VAL A 281 7.16 3.56 25.79
CA VAL A 281 8.14 4.24 24.93
C VAL A 281 9.52 3.95 25.50
N TYR A 282 10.35 3.28 24.73
CA TYR A 282 11.65 2.75 25.17
C TYR A 282 12.77 3.78 25.08
N THR A 283 13.93 3.44 25.65
CA THR A 283 15.08 4.31 25.87
C THR A 283 15.48 5.08 24.60
N TYR A 284 15.69 6.38 24.74
CA TYR A 284 16.11 7.29 23.67
C TYR A 284 15.19 7.34 22.43
N ALA A 285 13.94 6.86 22.49
CA ALA A 285 13.08 6.73 21.31
C ALA A 285 13.01 8.00 20.43
N PHE A 286 13.01 9.20 21.02
CA PHE A 286 12.90 10.47 20.29
C PHE A 286 14.14 11.36 20.40
N ARG A 287 15.29 10.84 20.84
CA ARG A 287 16.46 11.68 21.10
C ARG A 287 16.93 12.45 19.85
N GLY A 288 17.11 13.76 19.98
CA GLY A 288 17.58 14.64 18.91
C GLY A 288 16.57 14.86 17.78
N THR A 289 15.28 14.68 18.04
CA THR A 289 14.20 15.05 17.12
C THR A 289 13.82 16.53 17.25
N ALA A 290 12.97 17.03 16.34
CA ALA A 290 12.43 18.40 16.37
C ALA A 290 11.07 18.50 17.10
N LEU A 291 10.70 17.51 17.92
CA LEU A 291 9.45 17.52 18.67
C LEU A 291 9.40 18.72 19.63
N THR A 292 8.37 19.55 19.48
CA THR A 292 8.11 20.70 20.35
C THR A 292 6.99 20.44 21.36
N SER A 293 6.10 19.48 21.07
CA SER A 293 5.08 19.00 21.98
C SER A 293 4.76 17.53 21.74
N ILE A 294 4.44 16.78 22.80
CA ILE A 294 3.94 15.41 22.67
C ILE A 294 2.95 15.08 23.79
N SER A 295 1.92 14.29 23.46
CA SER A 295 0.94 13.77 24.41
C SER A 295 1.01 12.23 24.42
N LEU A 296 1.20 11.66 25.61
CA LEU A 296 1.32 10.22 25.84
C LEU A 296 0.30 9.80 26.92
N PRO A 297 -0.99 9.69 26.55
CA PRO A 297 -2.07 9.58 27.53
C PRO A 297 -2.15 8.22 28.24
N LYS A 298 -1.44 7.20 27.75
CA LYS A 298 -1.47 5.83 28.33
C LYS A 298 -0.10 5.33 28.80
N VAL A 299 0.96 6.12 28.64
CA VAL A 299 2.31 5.71 29.07
C VAL A 299 2.44 5.80 30.58
N THR A 300 2.79 4.67 31.21
CA THR A 300 3.15 4.61 32.65
C THR A 300 4.61 4.23 32.88
N GLU A 301 5.27 3.64 31.88
CA GLU A 301 6.66 3.21 31.94
C GLU A 301 7.54 4.22 31.20
N ILE A 302 8.40 4.94 31.92
CA ILE A 302 9.27 5.99 31.39
C ILE A 302 10.70 5.47 31.36
N TYR A 303 11.24 5.28 30.16
CA TYR A 303 12.62 4.85 29.97
C TYR A 303 13.57 6.04 29.88
N TYR A 304 14.87 5.79 30.05
CA TYR A 304 15.86 6.86 30.10
C TYR A 304 16.00 7.62 28.76
N GLY A 305 16.16 8.95 28.84
CA GLY A 305 16.58 9.77 27.72
C GLY A 305 15.60 9.89 26.55
N LEU A 306 14.31 9.60 26.75
CA LEU A 306 13.27 9.57 25.68
C LEU A 306 13.36 10.76 24.73
N PHE A 307 13.46 11.96 25.32
CA PHE A 307 13.45 13.24 24.61
C PHE A 307 14.78 13.99 24.76
N MET A 308 15.87 13.26 24.97
CA MET A 308 17.20 13.87 25.08
C MET A 308 17.46 14.74 23.84
N ASP A 309 18.01 15.94 24.03
CA ASP A 309 18.33 16.87 22.93
C ASP A 309 17.11 17.33 22.09
N CYS A 310 15.87 17.17 22.56
CA CYS A 310 14.67 17.63 21.88
C CYS A 310 14.28 19.07 22.27
N PRO A 311 13.73 19.88 21.36
CA PRO A 311 13.28 21.23 21.66
C PRO A 311 11.87 21.25 22.30
N LEU A 312 11.61 20.34 23.25
CA LEU A 312 10.27 20.09 23.78
C LEU A 312 9.80 21.20 24.72
N THR A 313 8.76 21.93 24.32
CA THR A 313 8.13 22.99 25.11
C THR A 313 6.92 22.51 25.90
N LYS A 314 6.36 21.36 25.55
CA LYS A 314 5.19 20.76 26.22
C LYS A 314 5.23 19.24 26.22
N LEU A 315 5.03 18.62 27.39
CA LEU A 315 4.90 17.18 27.58
C LEU A 315 3.62 16.88 28.35
N GLU A 316 2.73 16.08 27.80
CA GLU A 316 1.53 15.61 28.50
C GLU A 316 1.63 14.11 28.82
N LEU A 317 1.61 13.77 30.10
CA LEU A 317 1.59 12.40 30.62
C LEU A 317 0.34 12.22 31.49
N THR A 318 -0.77 11.81 30.87
CA THR A 318 -2.10 11.81 31.51
C THR A 318 -2.60 10.43 31.95
N ALA A 319 -1.75 9.40 31.84
CA ALA A 319 -2.06 8.03 32.23
C ALA A 319 -2.48 7.91 33.70
N ALA A 320 -3.47 7.05 33.96
CA ALA A 320 -3.89 6.67 35.31
C ALA A 320 -2.94 5.61 35.90
N GLY A 321 -2.81 5.56 37.23
CA GLY A 321 -1.92 4.60 37.93
C GLY A 321 -0.48 5.10 38.10
N ASP A 322 0.38 4.42 38.86
CA ASP A 322 1.75 4.90 39.18
C ASP A 322 2.67 4.92 37.94
N PHE A 323 3.63 5.86 37.89
CA PHE A 323 4.68 5.88 36.87
C PHE A 323 5.90 5.09 37.36
N THR A 324 6.47 4.25 36.49
CA THR A 324 7.74 3.56 36.70
C THR A 324 8.83 4.23 35.88
N ILE A 325 9.99 4.46 36.48
CA ILE A 325 11.17 4.97 35.76
C ILE A 325 12.17 3.83 35.62
N HIS A 326 12.62 3.60 34.38
CA HIS A 326 13.69 2.66 34.08
C HIS A 326 15.00 3.42 33.88
N GLU A 327 16.03 3.04 34.65
CA GLU A 327 17.37 3.60 34.53
C GLU A 327 18.09 3.04 33.29
N ASP A 328 19.02 3.82 32.72
CA ASP A 328 19.84 3.36 31.58
C ASP A 328 20.76 2.21 32.02
N PRO A 329 20.71 1.02 31.39
CA PRO A 329 21.72 -0.01 31.64
C PRO A 329 23.16 0.45 31.30
N LEU A 330 23.31 1.50 30.47
CA LEU A 330 24.58 2.15 30.15
C LEU A 330 24.96 3.31 31.11
N ALA A 331 24.17 3.59 32.16
CA ALA A 331 24.52 4.56 33.21
C ALA A 331 25.89 4.25 33.86
N ALA A 332 26.34 2.98 33.81
CA ALA A 332 27.67 2.56 34.22
C ALA A 332 28.82 3.29 33.48
N PHE A 333 28.55 3.95 32.34
CA PHE A 333 29.52 4.73 31.57
C PHE A 333 29.57 6.22 31.91
N GLY A 334 28.84 6.67 32.94
CA GLY A 334 28.99 8.02 33.50
C GLY A 334 28.18 9.13 32.80
N PHE A 335 27.16 8.77 32.03
CA PHE A 335 26.09 9.70 31.66
C PHE A 335 25.17 9.84 32.88
N GLY A 336 24.98 11.07 33.38
CA GLY A 336 24.26 11.33 34.64
C GLY A 336 22.81 10.84 34.60
N ASP A 337 22.26 10.53 35.78
CA ASP A 337 20.93 9.91 36.00
C ASP A 337 19.72 10.82 35.67
N VAL A 338 19.77 11.58 34.59
CA VAL A 338 18.72 12.55 34.22
C VAL A 338 17.72 11.89 33.26
N VAL A 339 16.53 11.60 33.78
CA VAL A 339 15.43 10.97 33.02
C VAL A 339 14.96 11.85 31.86
N PHE A 340 14.81 13.16 32.10
CA PHE A 340 14.44 14.15 31.08
C PHE A 340 15.51 15.22 30.90
N ASN A 341 16.15 15.22 29.73
CA ASN A 341 17.18 16.18 29.34
C ASN A 341 16.78 16.89 28.03
N PHE A 342 15.92 17.91 28.14
CA PHE A 342 15.46 18.67 26.98
C PHE A 342 16.50 19.72 26.55
N ALA A 343 16.47 20.11 25.27
CA ALA A 343 17.31 21.20 24.75
C ALA A 343 16.74 22.61 25.05
N THR A 344 15.52 22.71 25.57
CA THR A 344 14.80 23.98 25.81
C THR A 344 14.94 24.50 27.24
N GLU A 345 15.05 25.83 27.38
CA GLU A 345 15.04 26.61 28.66
C GLU A 345 13.88 26.27 29.62
N SER A 346 12.72 25.85 29.11
CA SER A 346 11.55 25.47 29.91
C SER A 346 10.63 24.53 29.12
N CYS A 347 10.01 23.57 29.82
CA CYS A 347 9.00 22.66 29.28
C CYS A 347 7.78 22.62 30.20
N GLU A 348 6.58 22.81 29.66
CA GLU A 348 5.32 22.62 30.39
C GLU A 348 5.07 21.12 30.56
N LEU A 349 4.97 20.66 31.81
CA LEU A 349 4.64 19.27 32.14
C LEU A 349 3.18 19.18 32.61
N VAL A 350 2.33 18.56 31.80
CA VAL A 350 0.93 18.29 32.15
C VAL A 350 0.82 16.85 32.67
N LEU A 351 0.41 16.71 33.93
CA LEU A 351 0.20 15.42 34.59
C LEU A 351 -1.29 15.23 34.94
N ASN A 352 -1.72 13.98 35.13
CA ASN A 352 -3.06 13.70 35.63
C ASN A 352 -3.28 14.26 37.06
N ALA A 353 -4.34 15.06 37.23
CA ALA A 353 -4.66 15.82 38.44
C ALA A 353 -4.95 14.96 39.70
N ASP A 354 -5.37 13.70 39.54
CA ASP A 354 -5.66 12.78 40.67
C ASP A 354 -4.40 12.35 41.46
N LYS A 355 -3.21 12.82 41.06
CA LYS A 355 -1.93 12.59 41.74
C LYS A 355 -1.39 13.81 42.51
N HIS A 356 -2.20 14.86 42.69
CA HIS A 356 -1.99 15.79 43.79
C HIS A 356 -2.27 15.06 45.11
N TYR A 357 -1.26 14.44 45.73
CA TYR A 357 -1.34 14.20 47.17
C TYR A 357 -1.56 15.56 47.84
N GLU A 358 -2.47 15.63 48.82
CA GLU A 358 -3.16 16.80 49.41
C GLU A 358 -2.29 17.99 49.93
N SER A 359 -1.04 18.16 49.52
CA SER A 359 -0.11 19.16 50.06
C SER A 359 0.72 19.95 49.03
N GLY A 360 0.36 19.97 47.74
CA GLY A 360 0.90 20.97 46.80
C GLY A 360 2.31 20.73 46.27
N THR A 361 2.78 19.49 46.20
CA THR A 361 3.91 19.09 45.34
C THR A 361 3.62 17.69 44.80
N ALA A 362 3.34 17.57 43.51
CA ALA A 362 3.27 16.27 42.85
C ALA A 362 4.71 15.74 42.72
N SER A 363 5.17 14.98 43.71
CA SER A 363 6.35 14.14 43.53
C SER A 363 5.87 12.75 43.10
N PRO A 364 6.09 12.34 41.85
CA PRO A 364 5.98 10.92 41.49
C PRO A 364 6.89 10.10 42.42
N LYS A 365 6.50 8.85 42.66
CA LYS A 365 7.09 7.94 43.64
C LYS A 365 8.48 7.42 43.21
N ALA A 366 9.39 8.30 42.80
CA ALA A 366 10.81 8.01 42.68
C ALA A 366 11.46 8.12 44.06
N ALA A 367 12.47 7.28 44.34
CA ALA A 367 13.21 7.29 45.60
C ALA A 367 13.89 8.64 45.95
N SER A 368 13.87 9.61 45.04
CA SER A 368 14.02 11.03 45.36
C SER A 368 13.44 11.88 44.24
N ALA A 369 12.75 12.97 44.57
CA ALA A 369 12.19 13.93 43.62
C ALA A 369 13.28 14.73 42.83
N THR A 370 14.56 14.46 43.10
CA THR A 370 15.73 15.14 42.51
C THR A 370 16.23 14.55 41.20
N ASN A 371 15.70 13.42 40.73
CA ASN A 371 16.26 12.67 39.59
C ASN A 371 15.42 12.74 38.30
N TRP A 372 14.29 13.46 38.28
CA TRP A 372 13.48 13.58 37.04
C TRP A 372 14.10 14.55 36.03
N PHE A 373 14.77 15.59 36.53
CA PHE A 373 15.30 16.70 35.75
C PHE A 373 16.68 17.07 36.30
N ASP A 374 17.55 17.59 35.44
CA ASP A 374 18.80 18.19 35.91
C ASP A 374 18.48 19.33 36.90
N THR A 375 19.24 19.44 37.98
CA THR A 375 18.87 20.28 39.13
C THR A 375 18.98 21.80 38.90
N GLU A 376 19.32 22.24 37.69
CA GLU A 376 19.50 23.65 37.33
C GLU A 376 18.29 24.31 36.60
N TRP A 377 17.22 23.57 36.30
CA TRP A 377 16.07 24.15 35.58
C TRP A 377 15.14 24.96 36.50
N GLY A 378 14.91 26.22 36.11
CA GLY A 378 13.96 27.12 36.74
C GLY A 378 12.52 26.63 36.58
N SER A 379 11.88 26.35 37.71
CA SER A 379 10.43 26.16 37.91
C SER A 379 9.73 25.15 36.97
N ILE A 380 9.51 23.94 37.48
CA ILE A 380 8.41 23.07 37.05
C ILE A 380 7.11 23.77 37.47
N ALA A 381 6.33 24.27 36.52
CA ALA A 381 4.99 24.79 36.79
C ALA A 381 3.99 23.63 36.75
N PHE A 382 3.47 23.24 37.91
CA PHE A 382 2.29 22.40 38.01
C PHE A 382 1.07 23.32 37.85
N ASN A 383 0.30 23.16 36.77
CA ASN A 383 -0.98 23.85 36.60
C ASN A 383 -2.11 23.09 37.29
#